data_AF-A0A5N7D4Z3-F1
#
_entry.id   AF-A0A5N7D4Z3-F1
#
_cell.length_a   1.000
_cell.length_b   1.000
_cell.length_c   1.000
_cell.angle_alpha   90.00
_cell.angle_beta   90.00
_cell.angle_gamma   90.00
#
_symmetry.space_group_name_H-M   'P 1'
#
loop_
_entity.id
_entity.type
_entity.pdbx_description
1 polymer ?
#
loop_
_entity_poly.entity_id
_entity_poly.type
_entity_poly.pdbx_seq_one_letter_code
_entity_poly.pdbx_strand_id
1 'polypeptide(L)'
;MDANEQFPTSEPLHANRIPIAQLSPTLERFPKSSIHASVTLLWPYSSSTKSLSLLLAEPDFRLRHSNGQVKTVFHGHIAESVAKSQIGIGDIVYLSLNGARLSDNVTAPGTPGKSVAWDIHFDDRVFLEVLRVEVLKKM
;
A
#
# COMPACT_ATOMS: atom_id res chain seq x y z
N MET A 1 -15.92 8.11 32.32
CA MET A 1 -15.05 8.96 31.47
C MET A 1 -14.72 8.10 30.28
N ASP A 2 -15.68 7.98 29.38
CA ASP A 2 -15.64 6.99 28.32
C ASP A 2 -14.90 7.63 27.15
N ALA A 3 -13.62 7.26 27.03
CA ALA A 3 -12.82 7.61 25.88
C ALA A 3 -13.41 6.87 24.69
N ASN A 4 -14.11 7.60 23.84
CA ASN A 4 -14.63 7.12 22.58
C ASN A 4 -13.43 6.83 21.66
N GLU A 5 -12.85 5.63 21.78
CA GLU A 5 -11.90 5.09 20.80
C GLU A 5 -12.66 4.84 19.49
N GLN A 6 -12.91 5.93 18.75
CA GLN A 6 -13.34 5.85 17.37
C GLN A 6 -12.20 5.24 16.57
N PHE A 7 -12.28 3.93 16.34
CA PHE A 7 -11.53 3.29 15.27
C PHE A 7 -11.79 4.08 13.99
N PRO A 8 -10.77 4.42 13.19
CA PRO A 8 -11.00 5.13 11.94
C PRO A 8 -11.93 4.27 11.08
N THR A 9 -13.12 4.79 10.78
CA THR A 9 -14.10 4.13 9.93
C THR A 9 -13.47 3.87 8.57
N SER A 10 -13.63 2.68 8.00
CA SER A 10 -13.05 2.31 6.68
C SER A 10 -13.74 3.00 5.50
N GLU A 11 -14.96 3.52 5.70
CA GLU A 11 -15.79 4.17 4.68
C GLU A 11 -15.09 5.27 3.85
N PRO A 12 -14.29 6.20 4.44
CA PRO A 12 -13.60 7.23 3.67
C PRO A 12 -12.55 6.67 2.70
N LEU A 13 -11.98 5.50 2.99
CA LEU A 13 -10.99 4.86 2.12
C LEU A 13 -11.60 4.30 0.86
N HIS A 14 -12.87 3.89 0.91
CA HIS A 14 -13.54 3.33 -0.25
C HIS A 14 -14.04 4.46 -1.16
N ALA A 15 -14.52 5.56 -0.56
CA ALA A 15 -15.05 6.72 -1.28
C ALA A 15 -13.98 7.57 -1.98
N ASN A 16 -12.79 7.70 -1.39
CA ASN A 16 -11.72 8.59 -1.89
C ASN A 16 -10.63 7.86 -2.68
N ARG A 17 -10.95 6.69 -3.24
CA ARG A 17 -10.00 5.87 -3.99
C ARG A 17 -9.60 6.52 -5.31
N ILE A 18 -8.31 6.50 -5.61
CA ILE A 18 -7.75 6.88 -6.90
C ILE A 18 -7.05 5.67 -7.53
N PRO A 19 -6.98 5.59 -8.88
CA PRO A 19 -6.10 4.64 -9.56
C PRO A 19 -4.64 4.86 -9.17
N ILE A 20 -3.87 3.78 -9.08
CA ILE A 20 -2.42 3.81 -8.81
C ILE A 20 -1.69 4.65 -9.87
N ALA A 21 -2.14 4.58 -11.13
CA ALA A 21 -1.58 5.38 -12.22
C ALA A 21 -1.73 6.90 -12.06
N GLN A 22 -2.60 7.36 -11.13
CA GLN A 22 -2.81 8.78 -10.83
C GLN A 22 -1.98 9.28 -9.64
N LEU A 23 -1.14 8.43 -9.02
CA LEU A 23 -0.22 8.86 -7.99
C LEU A 23 0.73 9.93 -8.56
N SER A 24 0.78 11.06 -7.88
CA SER A 24 1.65 12.18 -8.24
C SER A 24 1.92 13.04 -6.99
N PRO A 25 3.14 13.58 -6.82
CA PRO A 25 3.45 14.55 -5.76
C PRO A 25 2.60 15.82 -5.82
N THR A 26 2.07 16.18 -7.00
CA THR A 26 1.29 17.40 -7.22
C THR A 26 -0.22 17.19 -7.07
N LEU A 27 -0.66 16.00 -6.66
CA LEU A 27 -2.08 15.71 -6.48
C LEU A 27 -2.62 16.49 -5.27
N GLU A 28 -3.48 17.48 -5.51
CA GLU A 28 -3.99 18.42 -4.48
C GLU A 28 -4.62 17.73 -3.26
N ARG A 29 -5.24 16.57 -3.46
CA ARG A 29 -5.95 15.81 -2.41
C ARG A 29 -5.21 14.56 -1.96
N PHE A 30 -3.91 14.44 -2.26
CA PHE A 30 -3.11 13.25 -1.97
C PHE A 30 -3.30 12.72 -0.53
N PRO A 31 -3.19 13.53 0.55
CA PRO A 31 -3.34 13.01 1.91
C PRO A 31 -4.77 12.56 2.28
N LYS A 32 -5.78 12.93 1.48
CA LYS A 32 -7.19 12.56 1.67
C LYS A 32 -7.61 11.39 0.79
N SER A 33 -6.75 10.98 -0.13
CA SER A 33 -6.97 9.89 -1.07
C SER A 33 -6.53 8.54 -0.50
N SER A 34 -6.96 7.49 -1.18
CA SER A 34 -6.58 6.10 -0.90
C SER A 34 -6.36 5.35 -2.21
N ILE A 35 -5.72 4.20 -2.14
CA ILE A 35 -5.65 3.26 -3.27
C ILE A 35 -6.30 1.93 -2.89
N HIS A 36 -6.91 1.26 -3.87
CA HIS A 36 -7.42 -0.11 -3.77
C HIS A 36 -6.50 -1.00 -4.59
N ALA A 37 -5.87 -2.00 -3.97
CA ALA A 37 -4.81 -2.76 -4.61
C ALA A 37 -4.80 -4.24 -4.20
N SER A 38 -4.15 -5.06 -5.01
CA SER A 38 -3.75 -6.42 -4.65
C SER A 38 -2.26 -6.44 -4.31
N VAL A 39 -1.88 -7.19 -3.27
CA VAL A 39 -0.47 -7.46 -2.94
C VAL A 39 0.07 -8.49 -3.93
N THR A 40 1.01 -8.09 -4.78
CA THR A 40 1.60 -8.97 -5.80
C THR A 40 2.99 -9.48 -5.42
N LEU A 41 3.75 -8.71 -4.64
CA LEU A 41 5.03 -9.13 -4.03
C LEU A 41 5.11 -8.64 -2.59
N LEU A 42 5.83 -9.39 -1.76
CA LEU A 42 6.09 -9.06 -0.36
C LEU A 42 7.57 -9.28 -0.06
N TRP A 43 8.23 -8.23 0.41
CA TRP A 43 9.54 -8.31 1.07
C TRP A 43 9.30 -8.26 2.57
N PRO A 44 9.52 -9.36 3.30
CA PRO A 44 9.19 -9.44 4.72
C PRO A 44 9.92 -8.40 5.56
N TYR A 45 9.42 -8.19 6.79
CA TYR A 45 10.09 -7.33 7.75
C TYR A 45 11.54 -7.77 7.97
N SER A 46 12.46 -6.82 7.84
CA SER A 46 13.87 -6.96 8.18
C SER A 46 14.19 -6.12 9.41
N SER A 47 14.71 -6.75 10.46
CA SER A 47 15.15 -6.03 11.67
C SER A 47 16.40 -5.17 11.43
N SER A 48 17.23 -5.54 10.45
CA SER A 48 18.45 -4.80 10.09
C SER A 48 18.12 -3.43 9.46
N THR A 49 17.14 -3.41 8.55
CA THR A 49 16.69 -2.17 7.88
C THR A 49 15.46 -1.55 8.54
N LYS A 50 14.85 -2.25 9.51
CA LYS A 50 13.57 -1.91 10.15
C LYS A 50 12.49 -1.57 9.13
N SER A 51 12.38 -2.38 8.07
CA SER A 51 11.49 -2.09 6.95
C SER A 51 10.77 -3.33 6.45
N LEU A 52 9.59 -3.11 5.89
CA LEU A 52 8.80 -4.09 5.13
C LEU A 52 8.40 -3.42 3.81
N SER A 53 8.41 -4.14 2.69
CA SER A 53 7.94 -3.60 1.41
C SER A 53 6.91 -4.50 0.75
N LEU A 54 5.95 -3.87 0.08
CA LEU A 54 4.95 -4.55 -0.74
C LEU A 54 5.02 -4.00 -2.16
N LEU A 55 4.86 -4.86 -3.16
CA LEU A 55 4.42 -4.40 -4.48
C LEU A 55 2.91 -4.48 -4.50
N LEU A 56 2.28 -3.33 -4.68
CA LEU A 56 0.83 -3.18 -4.81
C LEU A 56 0.50 -2.97 -6.28
N ALA A 57 -0.54 -3.65 -6.76
CA ALA A 57 -0.99 -3.55 -8.14
C ALA A 57 -2.49 -3.34 -8.22
N GLU A 58 -2.93 -2.73 -9.31
CA GLU A 58 -4.35 -2.62 -9.64
C GLU A 58 -5.00 -4.02 -9.61
N PRO A 59 -6.15 -4.19 -8.94
CA PRO A 59 -6.84 -5.48 -8.91
C PRO A 59 -7.19 -5.97 -10.32
N ASP A 60 -7.62 -5.06 -11.21
CA ASP A 60 -7.77 -5.33 -12.64
C ASP A 60 -6.39 -5.42 -13.31
N PHE A 61 -6.01 -6.63 -13.71
CA PHE A 61 -4.69 -6.92 -14.30
C PHE A 61 -4.40 -6.10 -15.57
N ARG A 62 -5.43 -5.64 -16.29
CA ARG A 62 -5.29 -4.83 -17.51
C ARG A 62 -4.68 -3.46 -17.23
N LEU A 63 -4.91 -2.93 -16.03
CA LEU A 63 -4.41 -1.61 -15.63
C LEU A 63 -2.94 -1.66 -15.14
N ARG A 64 -2.43 -2.84 -14.77
CA ARG A 64 -1.09 -3.00 -14.18
C ARG A 64 0.05 -2.57 -15.10
N HIS A 65 -0.08 -2.83 -16.40
CA HIS A 65 0.95 -2.47 -17.39
C HIS A 65 1.00 -0.98 -17.71
N SER A 66 -0.02 -0.20 -17.29
CA SER A 66 -0.13 1.24 -17.54
C SER A 66 0.12 2.03 -16.25
N ASN A 67 1.28 1.82 -15.62
CA ASN A 67 1.64 2.42 -14.31
C ASN A 67 0.67 2.06 -13.17
N GLY A 68 -0.04 0.94 -13.29
CA GLY A 68 -0.96 0.43 -12.26
C GLY A 68 -0.25 -0.37 -11.17
N GLN A 69 1.04 -0.12 -10.91
CA GLN A 69 1.81 -0.78 -9.87
C GLN A 69 2.63 0.24 -9.08
N VAL A 70 2.75 0.03 -7.78
CA VAL A 70 3.50 0.90 -6.87
C VAL A 70 4.16 0.09 -5.77
N LYS A 71 5.45 0.37 -5.51
CA LYS A 71 6.12 -0.21 -4.34
C LYS A 71 5.80 0.66 -3.13
N THR A 72 5.33 0.02 -2.07
CA THR A 72 5.09 0.68 -0.78
C THR A 72 6.08 0.17 0.25
N VAL A 73 6.77 1.08 0.93
CA VAL A 73 7.79 0.80 1.94
C VAL A 73 7.35 1.36 3.27
N PHE A 74 7.24 0.47 4.26
CA PHE A 74 6.95 0.82 5.64
C PHE A 74 8.24 0.80 6.44
N HIS A 75 8.41 1.74 7.36
CA HIS A 75 9.63 1.91 8.16
C HIS A 75 9.34 1.85 9.67
N GLY A 76 10.35 1.46 10.45
CA GLY A 76 10.30 1.48 11.92
C GLY A 76 9.13 0.69 12.52
N HIS A 77 8.45 1.31 13.48
CA HIS A 77 7.31 0.71 14.18
C HIS A 77 6.12 0.45 13.25
N ILE A 78 5.97 1.22 12.17
CA ILE A 78 4.94 0.99 11.16
C ILE A 78 5.19 -0.34 10.44
N ALA A 79 6.45 -0.62 10.07
CA ALA A 79 6.82 -1.88 9.43
C ALA A 79 6.52 -3.10 10.33
N GLU A 80 6.78 -2.98 11.64
CA GLU A 80 6.48 -4.02 12.61
C GLU A 80 4.97 -4.27 12.76
N SER A 81 4.17 -3.20 12.82
CA SER A 81 2.71 -3.30 12.89
C SER A 81 2.11 -3.96 11.65
N VAL A 82 2.60 -3.60 10.45
CA VAL A 82 2.19 -4.24 9.19
C VAL A 82 2.62 -5.71 9.16
N ALA A 83 3.82 -6.05 9.65
CA ALA A 83 4.23 -7.45 9.74
C ALA A 83 3.32 -8.28 10.67
N LYS A 84 2.91 -7.70 11.81
CA LYS A 84 1.97 -8.32 12.76
C LYS A 84 0.58 -8.52 12.18
N SER A 85 0.18 -7.74 11.17
CA SER A 85 -1.09 -7.95 10.48
C SER A 85 -1.11 -9.20 9.59
N GLN A 86 0.03 -9.90 9.43
CA GLN A 86 0.14 -11.11 8.59
C GLN A 86 -0.39 -10.90 7.16
N ILE A 87 -0.14 -9.70 6.61
CA ILE A 87 -0.46 -9.40 5.21
C ILE A 87 0.33 -10.35 4.30
N GLY A 88 -0.33 -10.86 3.26
CA GLY A 88 0.21 -11.84 2.33
C GLY A 88 0.01 -11.47 0.88
N ILE A 89 0.71 -12.18 -0.01
CA ILE A 89 0.49 -12.09 -1.45
C ILE A 89 -0.92 -12.59 -1.77
N GLY A 90 -1.63 -11.87 -2.64
CA GLY A 90 -3.02 -12.15 -3.02
C GLY A 90 -4.05 -11.42 -2.16
N ASP A 91 -3.65 -10.85 -1.02
CA ASP A 91 -4.55 -10.00 -0.23
C ASP A 91 -4.98 -8.77 -1.03
N ILE A 92 -6.23 -8.36 -0.84
CA ILE A 92 -6.76 -7.09 -1.34
C ILE A 92 -6.63 -6.07 -0.21
N VAL A 93 -6.22 -4.85 -0.54
CA VAL A 93 -6.00 -3.80 0.45
C VAL A 93 -6.63 -2.47 0.03
N TYR A 94 -7.06 -1.71 1.04
CA TYR A 94 -7.25 -0.28 0.93
C TYR A 94 -6.18 0.43 1.75
N LEU A 95 -5.39 1.26 1.10
CA LEU A 95 -4.29 1.99 1.71
C LEU A 95 -4.59 3.48 1.68
N SER A 96 -4.68 4.11 2.86
CA SER A 96 -4.74 5.57 2.95
C SER A 96 -3.41 6.19 2.54
N LEU A 97 -3.45 7.25 1.74
CA LEU A 97 -2.27 8.04 1.39
C LEU A 97 -1.97 9.14 2.43
N ASN A 98 -2.72 9.18 3.54
CA ASN A 98 -2.41 10.07 4.65
C ASN A 98 -1.12 9.61 5.34
N GLY A 99 -0.13 10.51 5.45
CA GLY A 99 1.19 10.19 6.00
C GLY A 99 2.15 9.52 5.00
N ALA A 100 1.72 9.31 3.74
CA ALA A 100 2.59 8.83 2.68
C ALA A 100 3.54 9.92 2.19
N ARG A 101 4.77 9.54 1.87
CA ARG A 101 5.69 10.32 1.05
C ARG A 101 5.92 9.61 -0.28
N LEU A 102 5.81 10.33 -1.39
CA LEU A 102 6.21 9.82 -2.69
C LEU A 102 7.69 10.11 -2.93
N SER A 103 8.41 9.13 -3.44
CA SER A 103 9.75 9.30 -3.98
C SER A 103 9.79 8.77 -5.39
N ASP A 104 10.45 9.50 -6.29
CA ASP A 104 10.76 9.01 -7.63
C ASP A 104 11.47 7.66 -7.51
N ASN A 105 10.98 6.65 -8.23
CA ASN A 105 11.71 5.41 -8.34
C ASN A 105 12.86 5.64 -9.34
N VAL A 106 14.01 6.13 -8.85
CA VAL A 106 15.25 6.19 -9.63
C VAL A 106 15.82 4.77 -9.72
N THR A 107 15.13 3.87 -10.43
CA THR A 107 15.77 2.60 -10.80
C THR A 107 16.85 2.92 -11.83
N ALA A 108 18.03 2.31 -11.68
CA ALA A 108 19.08 2.39 -12.68
C ALA A 108 18.54 2.09 -14.10
N PRO A 109 18.94 2.85 -15.14
CA PRO A 109 18.46 2.61 -16.49
C PRO A 109 18.82 1.20 -16.95
N GLY A 110 17.80 0.38 -17.26
CA GLY A 110 18.02 -0.93 -17.91
C GLY A 110 17.13 -2.09 -17.46
N THR A 111 16.35 -1.97 -16.39
CA THR A 111 15.49 -3.09 -15.94
C THR A 111 14.22 -3.18 -16.81
N PRO A 112 14.00 -4.28 -17.55
CA PRO A 112 12.73 -4.53 -18.24
C PRO A 112 11.61 -4.70 -17.19
N GLY A 113 10.45 -4.07 -17.38
CA GLY A 113 9.33 -4.10 -16.41
C GLY A 113 8.93 -2.77 -15.76
N LYS A 114 9.36 -1.63 -16.34
CA LYS A 114 9.15 -0.19 -16.03
C LYS A 114 7.70 0.29 -15.68
N SER A 115 6.95 -0.42 -14.85
CA SER A 115 5.54 -0.10 -14.54
C SER A 115 5.33 0.57 -13.18
N VAL A 116 6.40 0.97 -12.51
CA VAL A 116 6.36 1.62 -11.19
C VAL A 116 7.01 2.99 -11.30
N ALA A 117 6.19 4.04 -11.38
CA ALA A 117 6.68 5.42 -11.49
C ALA A 117 7.17 5.97 -10.14
N TRP A 118 6.60 5.47 -9.04
CA TRP A 118 6.78 6.01 -7.70
C TRP A 118 6.98 4.90 -6.67
N ASP A 119 7.74 5.20 -5.63
CA ASP A 119 7.68 4.47 -4.37
C ASP A 119 6.89 5.30 -3.34
N ILE A 120 6.03 4.63 -2.57
CA ILE A 120 5.32 5.23 -1.42
C ILE A 120 6.05 4.84 -0.14
N HIS A 121 6.35 5.80 0.71
CA HIS A 121 7.03 5.60 1.99
C HIS A 121 6.11 6.02 3.15
N PHE A 122 6.04 5.18 4.19
CA PHE A 122 5.37 5.47 5.46
C PHE A 122 6.32 5.31 6.64
N ASP A 123 6.52 6.40 7.39
CA ASP A 123 7.48 6.46 8.51
C ASP A 123 6.85 6.95 9.83
N ASP A 124 5.67 7.57 9.76
CA ASP A 124 4.98 8.17 10.92
C ASP A 124 3.72 7.37 11.29
N ARG A 125 2.79 7.28 10.34
CA ARG A 125 1.48 6.65 10.50
C ARG A 125 1.07 5.92 9.22
N VAL A 126 0.21 4.92 9.34
CA VAL A 126 -0.48 4.34 8.19
C VAL A 126 -1.86 3.84 8.59
N PHE A 127 -2.79 3.89 7.64
CA PHE A 127 -4.04 3.14 7.73
C PHE A 127 -4.11 2.18 6.55
N LEU A 128 -4.18 0.89 6.88
CA LEU A 128 -4.20 -0.22 5.93
C LEU A 128 -5.32 -1.17 6.31
N GLU A 129 -6.33 -1.26 5.45
CA GLU A 129 -7.39 -2.27 5.55
C GLU A 129 -7.00 -3.47 4.68
N VAL A 130 -7.05 -4.68 5.24
CA VAL A 130 -6.70 -5.92 4.53
C VAL A 130 -7.94 -6.79 4.41
N LEU A 131 -8.39 -7.02 3.17
CA LEU A 131 -9.46 -7.92 2.81
C LEU A 131 -8.86 -9.26 2.39
N ARG A 132 -9.06 -10.26 3.24
CA ARG A 132 -8.61 -11.63 2.99
C ARG A 132 -9.76 -12.44 2.42
N VAL A 133 -9.57 -13.02 1.25
CA VAL A 133 -10.50 -14.01 0.71
C VAL A 133 -10.12 -15.35 1.30
N GLU A 134 -10.86 -15.80 2.31
CA GLU A 134 -10.70 -17.14 2.87
C GLU A 134 -11.12 -18.18 1.83
N VAL A 135 -10.14 -18.93 1.31
CA VAL A 135 -10.42 -20.15 0.59
C VAL A 135 -10.64 -21.24 1.65
N LEU A 136 -11.88 -21.73 1.75
CA LEU A 136 -12.24 -22.92 2.52
C LEU A 136 -11.26 -24.05 2.14
N LYS A 137 -10.30 -24.34 3.02
CA LYS A 137 -9.51 -25.57 2.94
C LYS A 137 -10.46 -26.71 3.29
N LYS A 138 -10.98 -27.41 2.27
CA LYS A 138 -11.60 -28.71 2.51
C LYS A 138 -10.54 -29.62 3.13
N MET A 139 -10.80 -30.06 4.37
CA MET A 139 -10.11 -31.17 5.01
C MET A 139 -10.57 -32.50 4.41
#